data_AF-A0A699WGT4-F1
#
_entry.id   AF-A0A699WGT4-F1
#
_cell.length_a   1.000
_cell.length_b   1.000
_cell.length_c   1.000
_cell.angle_alpha   90.00
_cell.angle_beta   90.00
_cell.angle_gamma   90.00
#
_symmetry.space_group_name_H-M   'P 1'
#
loop_
_entity.id
_entity.type
_entity.pdbx_description
1 polymer ?
#
loop_
_entity_poly.entity_id
_entity_poly.type
_entity_poly.pdbx_seq_one_letter_code
_entity_poly.pdbx_strand_id
1 'polypeptide(L)'
;KFLGTVKFRNDHVVKIMGYGNYQIGNVTISRVYYVEGLGHNLFSVGQFCDSDLEVAFRQHTCFIRNLEGVDLLTGSRENNLYTMSLQDMMASSPICLLSKASKTRS
;
A
#
# COMPACT_ATOMS: atom_id res chain seq x y z
N LYS A 1 3.84 17.36 13.59
CA LYS A 1 2.37 17.23 13.71
C LYS A 1 2.07 15.74 13.83
N PHE A 2 1.42 15.28 14.91
CA PHE A 2 1.09 13.87 15.11
C PHE A 2 0.06 13.43 14.05
N LEU A 3 0.34 12.36 13.30
CA LEU A 3 -0.49 11.91 12.18
C LEU A 3 -1.61 10.93 12.57
N GLY A 4 -1.54 10.38 13.78
CA GLY A 4 -2.52 9.41 14.30
C GLY A 4 -1.88 8.08 14.65
N THR A 5 -2.74 7.10 14.94
CA THR A 5 -2.34 5.74 15.33
C THR A 5 -3.17 4.70 14.61
N VAL A 6 -2.60 3.53 14.35
CA VAL A 6 -3.33 2.33 13.90
C VAL A 6 -3.52 1.42 15.10
N LYS A 7 -4.75 0.94 15.31
CA LYS A 7 -5.06 -0.09 16.30
C LYS A 7 -5.26 -1.41 15.59
N PHE A 8 -4.44 -2.40 15.91
CA PHE A 8 -4.57 -3.75 15.37
C PHE A 8 -5.67 -4.53 16.08
N ARG A 9 -6.07 -5.66 15.48
CA ARG A 9 -7.07 -6.57 16.05
C ARG A 9 -6.68 -7.10 17.44
N ASN A 10 -5.39 -7.21 17.75
CA ASN A 10 -4.88 -7.63 19.05
C ASN A 10 -4.75 -6.46 20.06
N ASP A 11 -5.49 -5.36 19.84
CA ASP A 11 -5.49 -4.13 20.63
C ASP A 11 -4.16 -3.35 20.68
N HIS A 12 -3.11 -3.84 20.02
CA HIS A 12 -1.86 -3.10 19.95
C HIS A 12 -2.04 -1.85 19.09
N VAL A 13 -1.59 -0.70 19.62
CA VAL A 13 -1.66 0.61 18.96
C VAL A 13 -0.26 1.05 18.55
N VAL A 14 -0.07 1.34 17.27
CA VAL A 14 1.20 1.78 16.69
C VAL A 14 1.05 3.15 16.03
N LYS A 15 2.17 3.88 15.93
CA LYS A 15 2.17 5.24 15.38
C LYS A 15 2.21 5.24 13.86
N ILE A 16 1.46 6.16 13.26
CA ILE A 16 1.65 6.53 11.86
C ILE A 16 2.87 7.44 11.80
N MET A 17 3.92 6.98 11.12
CA MET A 17 5.20 7.67 11.02
C MET A 17 5.22 8.68 9.86
N GLY A 18 4.40 8.48 8.84
CA GLY A 18 4.30 9.35 7.68
C GLY A 18 3.17 8.96 6.73
N TYR A 19 2.94 9.77 5.70
CA TYR A 19 2.16 9.37 4.54
C TYR A 19 2.80 9.91 3.25
N GLY A 20 2.51 9.25 2.14
CA GLY A 20 2.94 9.67 0.80
C GLY A 20 1.85 9.43 -0.23
N ASN A 21 2.08 9.91 -1.45
CA ASN A 21 1.28 9.53 -2.60
C ASN A 21 2.04 8.48 -3.40
N TYR A 22 1.30 7.53 -3.95
CA TYR A 22 1.83 6.43 -4.73
C TYR A 22 1.25 6.50 -6.15
N GLN A 23 2.09 6.38 -7.18
CA GLN A 23 1.65 6.48 -8.57
C GLN A 23 1.80 5.14 -9.30
N ILE A 24 0.74 4.72 -10.00
CA ILE A 24 0.67 3.50 -10.82
C ILE A 24 0.30 3.94 -12.24
N GLY A 25 1.27 4.03 -13.13
CA GLY A 25 1.05 4.60 -14.46
C GLY A 25 0.49 6.03 -14.35
N ASN A 26 -0.74 6.22 -14.82
CA ASN A 26 -1.49 7.49 -14.76
C ASN A 26 -2.36 7.65 -13.49
N VAL A 27 -2.42 6.66 -12.62
CA VAL A 27 -3.28 6.68 -11.43
C VAL A 27 -2.47 7.05 -10.19
N THR A 28 -2.99 7.97 -9.37
CA THR A 28 -2.39 8.36 -8.09
C THR A 28 -3.24 7.89 -6.93
N ILE A 29 -2.64 7.07 -6.06
CA ILE A 29 -3.18 6.68 -4.76
C ILE A 29 -2.63 7.63 -3.71
N SER A 30 -3.50 8.47 -3.16
CA SER A 30 -3.09 9.49 -2.20
C SER A 30 -3.12 8.99 -0.75
N ARG A 31 -2.25 9.54 0.11
CA ARG A 31 -2.23 9.28 1.57
C ARG A 31 -1.99 7.82 1.96
N VAL A 32 -1.05 7.15 1.31
CA VAL A 32 -0.55 5.84 1.72
C VAL A 32 0.24 6.00 3.01
N TYR A 33 -0.15 5.29 4.08
CA TYR A 33 0.44 5.45 5.41
C TYR A 33 1.63 4.53 5.64
N TYR A 34 2.70 5.10 6.20
CA TYR A 34 3.82 4.34 6.79
C TYR A 34 3.60 4.22 8.30
N VAL A 35 3.57 2.99 8.80
CA VAL A 35 3.21 2.66 10.18
C VAL A 35 4.41 2.02 10.87
N GLU A 36 4.72 2.48 12.09
CA GLU A 36 5.83 1.96 12.88
C GLU A 36 5.69 0.45 13.13
N GLY A 37 6.76 -0.30 12.88
CA GLY A 37 6.80 -1.75 13.11
C GLY A 37 6.15 -2.61 12.02
N LEU A 38 5.52 -2.01 11.00
CA LEU A 38 5.09 -2.75 9.82
C LEU A 38 6.19 -2.75 8.76
N GLY A 39 6.57 -3.94 8.29
CA GLY A 39 7.51 -4.11 7.18
C GLY A 39 6.94 -3.76 5.79
N HIS A 40 5.62 -3.51 5.73
CA HIS A 40 4.89 -3.19 4.50
C HIS A 40 3.99 -1.96 4.71
N ASN A 41 3.70 -1.24 3.64
CA ASN A 41 2.71 -0.16 3.67
C ASN A 41 1.30 -0.72 3.63
N LEU A 42 0.38 -0.03 4.30
CA LEU A 42 -1.04 -0.38 4.26
C LEU A 42 -1.74 0.46 3.20
N PHE A 43 -2.43 -0.24 2.29
CA PHE A 43 -3.37 0.36 1.36
C PHE A 43 -4.79 0.05 1.81
N SER A 44 -5.67 1.04 1.75
CA SER A 44 -7.10 0.81 1.87
C SER A 44 -7.69 0.47 0.51
N VAL A 45 -8.59 -0.52 0.46
CA VAL A 45 -9.39 -0.82 -0.76
C VAL A 45 -10.13 0.44 -1.23
N GLY A 46 -10.65 1.25 -0.31
CA GLY A 46 -11.33 2.50 -0.63
C GLY A 46 -10.43 3.47 -1.40
N GLN A 47 -9.13 3.54 -1.10
CA GLN A 47 -8.21 4.43 -1.83
C GLN A 47 -8.03 4.03 -3.30
N PHE A 48 -8.18 2.76 -3.64
CA PHE A 48 -8.19 2.33 -5.04
C PHE A 48 -9.51 2.69 -5.70
N CYS A 49 -10.63 2.42 -5.04
CA CYS A 49 -11.96 2.73 -5.57
C CYS A 49 -12.18 4.24 -5.78
N ASP A 50 -11.69 5.08 -4.86
CA ASP A 50 -11.74 6.54 -4.99
C ASP A 50 -10.89 7.07 -6.16
N SER A 51 -9.95 6.25 -6.64
CA SER A 51 -9.09 6.53 -7.80
C SER A 51 -9.59 5.84 -9.09
N ASP A 52 -10.88 5.48 -9.15
CA ASP A 52 -11.53 4.82 -10.29
C ASP A 52 -10.91 3.45 -10.64
N LEU A 53 -10.43 2.72 -9.64
CA LEU A 53 -9.91 1.36 -9.79
C LEU A 53 -10.84 0.30 -9.18
N GLU A 54 -10.96 -0.83 -9.87
CA GLU A 54 -11.62 -2.02 -9.34
C GLU A 54 -10.60 -2.87 -8.56
N VAL A 55 -11.01 -3.36 -7.40
CA VAL A 55 -10.25 -4.34 -6.60
C VAL A 55 -10.99 -5.67 -6.61
N ALA A 56 -10.42 -6.68 -7.26
CA ALA A 56 -11.00 -8.01 -7.35
C ALA A 56 -10.20 -9.02 -6.53
N PHE A 57 -10.87 -9.78 -5.65
CA PHE A 57 -10.26 -10.86 -4.89
C PHE A 57 -10.68 -12.22 -5.46
N ARG A 58 -9.70 -13.10 -5.67
CA ARG A 58 -9.87 -14.52 -5.98
C ARG A 58 -9.23 -15.36 -4.88
N GLN A 59 -9.45 -16.67 -4.91
CA GLN A 59 -8.98 -17.58 -3.86
C GLN A 59 -7.48 -17.43 -3.54
N HIS A 60 -6.64 -17.24 -4.57
CA HIS A 60 -5.18 -17.18 -4.42
C HIS A 60 -4.54 -15.89 -4.95
N THR A 61 -5.33 -14.99 -5.53
CA THR A 61 -4.83 -13.77 -6.15
C THR A 61 -5.76 -12.59 -5.90
N CYS A 62 -5.24 -11.37 -5.96
CA CYS A 62 -6.04 -10.17 -6.09
C CYS A 62 -5.57 -9.36 -7.30
N PHE A 63 -6.46 -8.55 -7.85
CA PHE A 63 -6.21 -7.70 -9.01
C PHE A 63 -6.65 -6.28 -8.70
N ILE A 64 -5.85 -5.31 -9.15
CA ILE A 64 -6.23 -3.90 -9.21
C ILE A 64 -6.37 -3.55 -10.68
N ARG A 65 -7.57 -3.16 -11.12
CA ARG A 65 -7.90 -2.92 -12.53
C ARG A 65 -8.32 -1.50 -12.79
N ASN A 66 -8.01 -1.00 -13.98
CA ASN A 66 -8.65 0.21 -14.48
C ASN A 66 -10.10 -0.08 -14.93
N LEU A 67 -10.83 0.99 -15.30
CA LEU A 67 -12.22 0.89 -15.78
C LEU A 67 -12.36 0.11 -17.11
N GLU A 68 -11.28 -0.10 -17.85
CA GLU A 68 -11.25 -0.91 -19.08
C GLU A 68 -11.04 -2.41 -18.80
N GLY A 69 -10.87 -2.79 -17.53
CA GLY A 69 -10.64 -4.17 -17.10
C GLY A 69 -9.19 -4.64 -17.25
N VAL A 70 -8.25 -3.74 -17.53
CA VAL A 70 -6.81 -4.06 -17.60
C VAL A 70 -6.25 -4.18 -16.19
N ASP A 71 -5.63 -5.31 -15.89
CA ASP A 71 -4.91 -5.56 -14.63
C ASP A 71 -3.67 -4.65 -14.55
N LEU A 72 -3.69 -3.67 -13.64
CA LEU A 72 -2.55 -2.79 -13.36
C LEU A 72 -1.61 -3.43 -12.35
N LEU A 73 -2.17 -4.12 -11.35
CA LEU A 73 -1.43 -4.85 -10.32
C LEU A 73 -2.04 -6.20 -10.05
N THR A 74 -1.17 -7.14 -9.70
CA THR A 74 -1.56 -8.44 -9.17
C THR A 74 -0.94 -8.64 -7.80
N GLY A 75 -1.71 -9.17 -6.88
CA GLY A 75 -1.22 -9.68 -5.60
C GLY A 75 -1.47 -11.18 -5.47
N SER A 76 -0.67 -11.83 -4.63
CA SER A 76 -0.85 -13.23 -4.25
C SER A 76 -1.42 -13.31 -2.83
N ARG A 77 -2.09 -14.42 -2.52
CA ARG A 77 -2.55 -14.71 -1.16
C ARG A 77 -1.60 -15.65 -0.46
N GLU A 78 -1.10 -15.25 0.70
CA GLU A 78 -0.31 -16.07 1.61
C GLU A 78 -0.88 -15.96 3.03
N ASN A 79 -1.10 -17.09 3.73
CA ASN A 79 -1.59 -17.11 5.12
C ASN A 79 -2.85 -16.25 5.37
N ASN A 80 -3.77 -16.20 4.40
CA ASN A 80 -4.98 -15.35 4.40
C ASN A 80 -4.75 -13.84 4.24
N LEU A 81 -3.53 -13.43 3.94
CA LEU A 81 -3.18 -12.06 3.59
C LEU A 81 -2.94 -11.96 2.08
N TYR A 82 -3.52 -10.94 1.44
CA TYR A 82 -3.17 -10.61 0.06
C TYR A 82 -2.02 -9.62 0.07
N THR A 83 -0.92 -9.99 -0.57
CA THR A 83 0.30 -9.18 -0.68
C THR A 83 0.52 -8.83 -2.15
N MET A 84 0.81 -7.55 -2.40
CA MET A 84 1.19 -7.08 -3.74
C MET A 84 2.69 -6.84 -3.76
N SER A 85 3.38 -7.34 -4.78
CA SER A 85 4.80 -7.07 -4.95
C SER A 85 4.98 -5.69 -5.57
N LEU A 86 5.75 -4.83 -4.90
CA LEU A 86 6.18 -3.54 -5.45
C LEU A 86 7.22 -3.71 -6.56
N GLN A 87 7.81 -4.90 -6.71
CA GLN A 87 8.87 -5.16 -7.69
C GLN A 87 8.35 -5.10 -9.14
N ASP A 88 7.10 -5.53 -9.35
CA ASP A 88 6.38 -5.35 -10.63
C ASP A 88 6.10 -3.85 -10.92
N MET A 89 6.11 -3.00 -9.89
CA MET A 89 5.76 -1.58 -9.96
C MET A 89 6.96 -0.64 -10.05
N MET A 90 8.13 -1.07 -9.57
CA MET A 90 9.38 -0.27 -9.57
C MET A 90 9.89 0.04 -11.00
N ALA A 91 9.31 -0.57 -12.03
CA ALA A 91 9.57 -0.23 -13.43
C ALA A 91 8.96 1.11 -13.88
N SER A 92 8.02 1.71 -13.12
CA SER A 92 7.16 2.80 -13.62
C SER A 92 7.46 4.23 -13.13
N SER A 93 8.09 4.43 -11.96
CA SER A 93 8.76 5.70 -11.53
C SER A 93 9.11 5.67 -10.03
N PRO A 94 10.19 6.36 -9.59
CA PRO A 94 10.59 6.40 -8.19
C PRO A 94 9.84 7.53 -7.46
N ILE A 95 8.55 7.38 -7.18
CA ILE A 95 7.82 8.37 -6.39
C ILE A 95 7.63 7.86 -4.96
N CYS A 96 8.64 8.21 -4.15
CA CYS A 96 8.68 8.39 -2.70
C CYS A 96 7.95 7.35 -1.82
N LEU A 97 8.40 6.11 -1.90
CA LEU A 97 8.68 5.34 -0.69
C LEU A 97 10.18 5.15 -0.56
N LEU A 98 10.94 6.25 -0.61
CA LEU A 98 12.34 6.22 -0.19
C LEU A 98 12.32 5.99 1.32
N SER A 99 12.46 4.72 1.66
CA SER A 99 12.79 4.23 2.99
C SER A 99 13.88 5.11 3.61
N LYS A 100 13.50 5.95 4.55
CA LYS A 100 14.46 6.45 5.53
C LYS A 100 13.93 6.20 6.93
N ALA A 101 14.08 4.96 7.36
CA ALA A 101 14.32 4.68 8.76
C ALA A 101 15.85 4.57 8.96
N SER A 102 16.57 5.69 8.90
CA SER A 102 17.89 5.72 9.52
C SER A 102 17.70 5.91 11.02
N LYS A 103 17.84 4.84 11.81
CA LYS A 103 18.39 5.00 13.15
C LYS A 103 19.91 4.81 13.03
N THR A 104 20.61 5.91 12.77
CA THR A 104 21.95 6.05 13.35
C THR A 104 21.74 6.50 14.79
N ARG A 105 22.11 5.64 15.74
CA ARG A 105 22.66 6.03 17.05
C ARG A 105 23.76 5.00 17.31
N SER A 106 25.03 5.42 17.21
CA SER A 106 25.83 6.07 18.28
C SER A 106 25.93 5.23 19.53
#